data_AF-A0A1H9WK58-F1
#
_entry.id   AF-A0A1H9WK58-F1
#
_cell.length_a   1.000
_cell.length_b   1.000
_cell.length_c   1.000
_cell.angle_alpha   90.00
_cell.angle_beta   90.00
_cell.angle_gamma   90.00
#
_symmetry.space_group_name_H-M   'P 1'
#
loop_
_entity.id
_entity.type
_entity.pdbx_description
1 polymer ?
#
loop_
_entity_poly.entity_id
_entity_poly.type
_entity_poly.pdbx_seq_one_letter_code
_entity_poly.pdbx_strand_id
1 'polypeptide(L)'
;MRDAYHEELDSIGDSLVEMARLVGSAVGRATTAMLDADLKLAESVIAADEKVDDIQRDLETRAIQLLARQQPVATDLRIVVTSLRMSADLERSGDLAQHVAKVARLRFPESAVPQDLQATLLEMGQLAQRLMAKAAEVIVTKDVDLAMQLEQDDDAMDLLHRTLFQHLMDDRWKHGIETAVDVTLLGRYYERFADHAVSVARRVVYLVTGDYADEIDPAAAAAGAADAATGGTPGSTGTPGGTGSTGTPGSTGSGDDAGEGTAAGESR
;
A
#
# COMPACT_ATOMS: atom_id res chain seq x y z
N MET A 1 7.25 29.60 -4.21
CA MET A 1 5.95 29.16 -4.78
C MET A 1 6.00 27.69 -5.17
N ARG A 2 7.08 27.22 -5.85
CA ARG A 2 7.36 25.77 -5.98
C ARG A 2 7.75 25.10 -4.66
N ASP A 3 8.46 25.79 -3.78
CA ASP A 3 8.86 25.23 -2.48
C ASP A 3 7.64 24.90 -1.60
N ALA A 4 6.69 25.82 -1.46
CA ALA A 4 5.44 25.59 -0.74
C ALA A 4 4.60 24.42 -1.31
N TYR A 5 4.68 24.19 -2.63
CA TYR A 5 4.01 23.05 -3.26
C TYR A 5 4.67 21.72 -2.90
N HIS A 6 6.00 21.66 -2.91
CA HIS A 6 6.74 20.47 -2.49
C HIS A 6 6.60 20.23 -0.98
N GLU A 7 6.58 21.28 -0.16
CA GLU A 7 6.24 21.18 1.27
C GLU A 7 4.84 20.59 1.50
N GLU A 8 3.84 20.98 0.69
CA GLU A 8 2.51 20.36 0.74
C GLU A 8 2.54 18.88 0.35
N LEU A 9 3.30 18.49 -0.69
CA LEU A 9 3.47 17.08 -1.06
C LEU A 9 4.18 16.26 0.03
N ASP A 10 5.25 16.79 0.61
CA ASP A 10 6.01 16.13 1.67
C ASP A 10 5.11 15.94 2.91
N SER A 11 4.30 16.94 3.23
CA SER A 11 3.35 16.85 4.34
C SER A 11 2.27 15.75 4.17
N ILE A 12 1.95 15.37 2.92
CA ILE A 12 1.06 14.22 2.65
C ILE A 12 1.78 12.92 2.97
N GLY A 13 3.05 12.80 2.56
CA GLY A 13 3.91 11.66 2.90
C GLY A 13 4.07 11.49 4.41
N ASP A 14 4.34 12.58 5.13
CA ASP A 14 4.47 12.56 6.60
C ASP A 14 3.21 12.04 7.29
N SER A 15 2.02 12.45 6.81
CA SER A 15 0.75 11.96 7.34
C SER A 15 0.53 10.47 7.11
N LEU A 16 0.94 9.92 5.97
CA LEU A 16 0.91 8.46 5.74
C LEU A 16 1.81 7.71 6.72
N VAL A 17 3.01 8.23 6.98
CA VAL A 17 3.95 7.63 7.93
C VAL A 17 3.40 7.70 9.35
N GLU A 18 2.77 8.81 9.73
CA GLU A 18 2.09 8.95 11.02
C GLU A 18 0.96 7.93 11.15
N MET A 19 0.07 7.81 10.15
CA MET A 19 -1.01 6.82 10.14
C MET A 19 -0.45 5.39 10.28
N ALA A 20 0.55 5.02 9.50
CA ALA A 20 1.15 3.67 9.56
C ALA A 20 1.73 3.37 10.96
N ARG A 21 2.40 4.33 11.60
CA ARG A 21 2.91 4.17 12.97
C ARG A 21 1.79 4.03 14.00
N LEU A 22 0.73 4.83 13.89
CA LEU A 22 -0.43 4.76 14.79
C LEU A 22 -1.13 3.41 14.67
N VAL A 23 -1.38 2.96 13.45
CA VAL A 23 -2.04 1.69 13.13
C VAL A 23 -1.18 0.49 13.59
N GLY A 24 0.14 0.53 13.34
CA GLY A 24 1.06 -0.50 13.83
C GLY A 24 1.10 -0.59 15.35
N SER A 25 1.03 0.55 16.05
CA SER A 25 0.89 0.59 17.52
C SER A 25 -0.46 0.06 17.99
N ALA A 26 -1.54 0.39 17.27
CA ALA A 26 -2.89 -0.04 17.59
C ALA A 26 -3.03 -1.55 17.54
N VAL A 27 -2.54 -2.22 16.48
CA VAL A 27 -2.64 -3.69 16.36
C VAL A 27 -1.85 -4.41 17.46
N GLY A 28 -0.66 -3.92 17.82
CA GLY A 28 0.13 -4.48 18.93
C GLY A 28 -0.59 -4.35 20.27
N ARG A 29 -1.13 -3.15 20.57
CA ARG A 29 -1.91 -2.91 21.79
C ARG A 29 -3.22 -3.69 21.83
N ALA A 30 -3.91 -3.83 20.70
CA ALA A 30 -5.13 -4.63 20.58
C ALA A 30 -4.85 -6.10 20.87
N THR A 31 -3.73 -6.62 20.33
CA THR A 31 -3.26 -7.98 20.58
C THR A 31 -3.00 -8.20 22.08
N THR A 32 -2.27 -7.29 22.73
CA THR A 32 -2.03 -7.36 24.19
C THR A 32 -3.34 -7.33 24.97
N ALA A 33 -4.25 -6.39 24.65
CA ALA A 33 -5.53 -6.27 25.33
C ALA A 33 -6.38 -7.55 25.22
N MET A 34 -6.36 -8.18 24.05
CA MET A 34 -7.08 -9.43 23.77
C MET A 34 -6.50 -10.62 24.54
N LEU A 35 -5.17 -10.76 24.58
CA LEU A 35 -4.52 -11.88 25.26
C LEU A 35 -4.65 -11.77 26.79
N ASP A 36 -4.46 -10.56 27.33
CA ASP A 36 -4.45 -10.30 28.78
C ASP A 36 -5.85 -10.00 29.35
N ALA A 37 -6.90 -10.00 28.52
CA ALA A 37 -8.25 -9.55 28.87
C ALA A 37 -8.25 -8.15 29.53
N ASP A 38 -7.41 -7.23 29.02
CA ASP A 38 -7.32 -5.86 29.52
C ASP A 38 -8.37 -4.96 28.85
N LEU A 39 -9.49 -4.78 29.55
CA LEU A 39 -10.58 -3.91 29.12
C LEU A 39 -10.15 -2.45 28.88
N LYS A 40 -9.29 -1.89 29.76
CA LYS A 40 -8.88 -0.49 29.65
C LYS A 40 -8.00 -0.28 28.43
N LEU A 41 -7.08 -1.21 28.18
CA LEU A 41 -6.26 -1.17 26.98
C LEU A 41 -7.12 -1.31 25.72
N ALA A 42 -8.08 -2.24 25.72
CA ALA A 42 -9.02 -2.39 24.60
C ALA A 42 -9.80 -1.10 24.30
N GLU A 43 -10.41 -0.48 25.31
CA GLU A 43 -11.15 0.78 25.16
C GLU A 43 -10.26 1.92 24.66
N SER A 44 -9.01 1.98 25.13
CA SER A 44 -8.05 2.99 24.70
C SER A 44 -7.60 2.81 23.24
N VAL A 45 -7.56 1.59 22.71
CA VAL A 45 -7.33 1.34 21.28
C VAL A 45 -8.56 1.77 20.48
N ILE A 46 -9.77 1.42 20.96
CA ILE A 46 -11.01 1.76 20.27
C ILE A 46 -11.18 3.27 20.13
N ALA A 47 -10.88 4.03 21.19
CA ALA A 47 -10.96 5.49 21.17
C ALA A 47 -9.86 6.14 20.32
N ALA A 48 -8.68 5.54 20.23
CA ALA A 48 -7.56 6.10 19.47
C ALA A 48 -7.74 5.99 17.94
N ASP A 49 -8.64 5.14 17.47
CA ASP A 49 -8.97 4.92 16.06
C ASP A 49 -9.49 6.21 15.37
N GLU A 50 -10.28 7.03 16.08
CA GLU A 50 -10.78 8.33 15.58
C GLU A 50 -9.63 9.26 15.15
N LYS A 51 -8.45 9.13 15.75
CA LYS A 51 -7.27 9.91 15.36
C LYS A 51 -6.74 9.51 13.97
N VAL A 52 -6.83 8.24 13.60
CA VAL A 52 -6.41 7.74 12.28
C VAL A 52 -7.37 8.27 11.22
N ASP A 53 -8.67 8.19 11.48
CA ASP A 53 -9.72 8.76 10.64
C ASP A 53 -9.50 10.26 10.37
N ASP A 54 -9.20 11.03 11.41
CA ASP A 54 -9.01 12.48 11.30
C ASP A 54 -7.79 12.81 10.43
N ILE A 55 -6.69 12.05 10.57
CA ILE A 55 -5.50 12.23 9.72
C ILE A 55 -5.83 11.86 8.27
N GLN A 56 -6.59 10.78 8.04
CA GLN A 56 -7.01 10.39 6.69
C GLN A 56 -7.84 11.51 6.04
N ARG A 57 -8.87 12.03 6.73
CA ARG A 57 -9.75 13.08 6.20
C ARG A 57 -8.99 14.36 5.88
N ASP A 58 -8.05 14.74 6.74
CA ASP A 58 -7.17 15.89 6.51
C ASP A 58 -6.26 15.68 5.29
N LEU A 59 -5.62 14.51 5.19
CA LEU A 59 -4.79 14.12 4.05
C LEU A 59 -5.59 14.15 2.75
N GLU A 60 -6.79 13.56 2.72
CA GLU A 60 -7.67 13.55 1.55
C GLU A 60 -8.06 14.97 1.14
N THR A 61 -8.40 15.82 2.11
CA THR A 61 -8.74 17.22 1.86
C THR A 61 -7.57 17.97 1.22
N ARG A 62 -6.35 17.83 1.77
CA ARG A 62 -5.14 18.45 1.21
C ARG A 62 -4.81 17.94 -0.19
N ALA A 63 -4.89 16.63 -0.40
CA ALA A 63 -4.66 16.01 -1.70
C ALA A 63 -5.63 16.52 -2.77
N ILE A 64 -6.93 16.61 -2.46
CA ILE A 64 -7.95 17.15 -3.38
C ILE A 64 -7.69 18.62 -3.70
N GLN A 65 -7.36 19.43 -2.68
CA GLN A 65 -7.03 20.85 -2.89
C GLN A 65 -5.81 21.03 -3.79
N LEU A 66 -4.79 20.18 -3.61
CA LEU A 66 -3.58 20.21 -4.42
C LEU A 66 -3.87 19.84 -5.88
N LEU A 67 -4.68 18.79 -6.12
CA LEU A 67 -5.14 18.43 -7.47
C LEU A 67 -5.90 19.59 -8.15
N ALA A 68 -6.80 20.24 -7.41
CA ALA A 68 -7.62 21.32 -7.93
C ALA A 68 -6.82 22.60 -8.24
N ARG A 69 -5.81 22.92 -7.43
CA ARG A 69 -5.07 24.19 -7.51
C ARG A 69 -3.85 24.11 -8.42
N GLN A 70 -3.16 22.98 -8.46
CA GLN A 70 -1.83 22.87 -9.06
C GLN A 70 -1.80 22.00 -10.33
N GLN A 71 -2.84 21.18 -10.57
CA GLN A 71 -2.93 20.28 -11.73
C GLN A 71 -1.62 19.49 -11.96
N PRO A 72 -1.18 18.69 -10.97
CA PRO A 72 0.08 17.96 -11.05
C PRO A 72 0.11 16.99 -12.23
N VAL A 73 1.30 16.74 -12.76
CA VAL A 73 1.51 15.85 -13.92
C VAL A 73 2.53 14.75 -13.59
N ALA A 74 2.47 13.65 -14.33
CA ALA A 74 3.41 12.53 -14.24
C ALA A 74 3.66 12.06 -12.80
N THR A 75 4.87 12.23 -12.26
CA THR A 75 5.28 11.78 -10.93
C THR A 75 4.49 12.45 -9.81
N ASP A 76 4.25 13.75 -9.89
CA ASP A 76 3.52 14.47 -8.86
C ASP A 76 2.05 14.01 -8.78
N LEU A 77 1.45 13.70 -9.93
CA LEU A 77 0.12 13.12 -9.97
C LEU A 77 0.10 11.72 -9.34
N ARG A 78 1.12 10.90 -9.64
CA ARG A 78 1.28 9.57 -9.00
C ARG A 78 1.38 9.71 -7.49
N ILE A 79 2.23 10.61 -6.96
CA ILE A 79 2.36 10.87 -5.51
C ILE A 79 0.99 11.10 -4.88
N VAL A 80 0.20 12.01 -5.43
CA VAL A 80 -1.09 12.38 -4.82
C VAL A 80 -2.10 11.24 -4.90
N VAL A 81 -2.22 10.58 -6.05
CA VAL A 81 -3.16 9.48 -6.26
C VAL A 81 -2.80 8.25 -5.42
N THR A 82 -1.52 7.89 -5.36
CA THR A 82 -1.08 6.77 -4.52
C THR A 82 -1.26 7.09 -3.05
N SER A 83 -1.05 8.34 -2.63
CA SER A 83 -1.26 8.76 -1.23
C SER A 83 -2.71 8.63 -0.79
N LEU A 84 -3.66 9.10 -1.61
CA LEU A 84 -5.10 8.94 -1.36
C LEU A 84 -5.51 7.47 -1.23
N ARG A 85 -4.92 6.60 -2.05
CA ARG A 85 -5.19 5.18 -1.94
C ARG A 85 -4.59 4.66 -0.64
N MET A 86 -3.28 4.90 -0.40
CA MET A 86 -2.55 4.38 0.76
C MET A 86 -3.22 4.79 2.08
N SER A 87 -3.69 6.03 2.20
CA SER A 87 -4.42 6.49 3.39
C SER A 87 -5.66 5.64 3.67
N ALA A 88 -6.40 5.23 2.64
CA ALA A 88 -7.56 4.36 2.79
C ALA A 88 -7.21 2.91 3.16
N ASP A 89 -6.02 2.40 2.81
CA ASP A 89 -5.57 1.09 3.29
C ASP A 89 -5.10 1.15 4.76
N LEU A 90 -4.47 2.26 5.14
CA LEU A 90 -4.03 2.50 6.52
C LEU A 90 -5.22 2.67 7.46
N GLU A 91 -6.25 3.42 7.07
CA GLU A 91 -7.48 3.52 7.86
C GLU A 91 -8.17 2.16 8.03
N ARG A 92 -8.34 1.40 6.94
CA ARG A 92 -8.88 0.02 7.03
C ARG A 92 -8.07 -0.89 7.95
N SER A 93 -6.75 -0.70 8.01
CA SER A 93 -5.89 -1.43 8.95
C SER A 93 -6.13 -0.98 10.39
N GLY A 94 -6.37 0.31 10.62
CA GLY A 94 -6.82 0.86 11.90
C GLY A 94 -8.12 0.22 12.39
N ASP A 95 -9.14 0.20 11.52
CA ASP A 95 -10.43 -0.46 11.76
C ASP A 95 -10.28 -1.93 12.19
N LEU A 96 -9.38 -2.67 11.54
CA LEU A 96 -9.12 -4.07 11.87
C LEU A 96 -8.45 -4.22 13.25
N ALA A 97 -7.51 -3.33 13.61
CA ALA A 97 -6.96 -3.27 14.96
C ALA A 97 -8.05 -2.93 16.00
N GLN A 98 -8.96 -2.01 15.67
CA GLN A 98 -10.12 -1.69 16.49
C GLN A 98 -11.05 -2.90 16.66
N HIS A 99 -11.26 -3.71 15.62
CA HIS A 99 -12.05 -4.94 15.70
C HIS A 99 -11.43 -5.97 16.66
N VAL A 100 -10.11 -6.16 16.63
CA VAL A 100 -9.40 -7.01 17.62
C VAL A 100 -9.66 -6.52 19.05
N ALA A 101 -9.55 -5.20 19.28
CA ALA A 101 -9.84 -4.62 20.59
C ALA A 101 -11.32 -4.76 21.01
N LYS A 102 -12.27 -4.67 20.06
CA LYS A 102 -13.70 -4.89 20.33
C LYS A 102 -13.97 -6.34 20.76
N VAL A 103 -13.27 -7.33 20.20
CA VAL A 103 -13.36 -8.73 20.65
C VAL A 103 -12.87 -8.87 22.09
N ALA A 104 -11.74 -8.25 22.44
CA ALA A 104 -11.22 -8.22 23.82
C ALA A 104 -12.25 -7.65 24.81
N ARG A 105 -12.84 -6.49 24.46
CA ARG A 105 -13.87 -5.84 25.27
C ARG A 105 -15.13 -6.68 25.42
N LEU A 106 -15.56 -7.37 24.36
CA LEU A 106 -16.77 -8.18 24.36
C LEU A 106 -16.66 -9.40 25.30
N ARG A 107 -15.46 -9.99 25.41
CA ARG A 107 -15.24 -11.22 26.19
C ARG A 107 -14.84 -10.99 27.64
N PHE A 108 -14.47 -9.77 28.00
CA PHE A 108 -14.17 -9.40 29.37
C PHE A 108 -15.28 -9.85 30.37
N PRO A 109 -14.94 -10.46 31.52
CA PRO A 109 -13.59 -10.62 32.09
C PRO A 109 -12.81 -11.84 31.60
N GLU A 110 -13.39 -12.68 30.75
CA GLU A 110 -12.72 -13.85 30.17
C GLU A 110 -11.86 -13.45 28.97
N SER A 111 -10.88 -14.30 28.61
CA SER A 111 -10.14 -14.12 27.36
C SER A 111 -10.92 -14.70 26.19
N ALA A 112 -10.90 -13.99 25.05
CA ALA A 112 -11.42 -14.50 23.79
C ALA A 112 -10.59 -15.67 23.23
N VAL A 113 -9.36 -15.84 23.72
CA VAL A 113 -8.37 -16.75 23.15
C VAL A 113 -8.00 -17.85 24.15
N PRO A 114 -8.26 -19.12 23.80
CA PRO A 114 -7.79 -20.27 24.58
C PRO A 114 -6.27 -20.29 24.74
N GLN A 115 -5.79 -20.77 25.87
CA GLN A 115 -4.36 -20.78 26.21
C GLN A 115 -3.48 -21.48 25.17
N ASP A 116 -3.98 -22.55 24.55
CA ASP A 116 -3.31 -23.32 23.49
C ASP A 116 -3.18 -22.56 22.15
N LEU A 117 -3.93 -21.47 21.96
CA LEU A 117 -3.88 -20.62 20.76
C LEU A 117 -3.21 -19.26 20.99
N GLN A 118 -2.92 -18.90 22.23
CA GLN A 118 -2.32 -17.60 22.56
C GLN A 118 -0.99 -17.35 21.86
N ALA A 119 -0.15 -18.38 21.74
CA ALA A 119 1.15 -18.26 21.06
C ALA A 119 0.98 -17.91 19.57
N THR A 120 0.09 -18.60 18.87
CA THR A 120 -0.19 -18.36 17.44
C THR A 120 -0.75 -16.96 17.22
N LEU A 121 -1.74 -16.54 18.03
CA LEU A 121 -2.34 -15.21 17.87
C LEU A 121 -1.40 -14.07 18.31
N LEU A 122 -0.53 -14.31 19.29
CA LEU A 122 0.55 -13.38 19.62
C LEU A 122 1.50 -13.21 18.43
N GLU A 123 1.90 -14.31 17.78
CA GLU A 123 2.78 -14.28 16.62
C GLU A 123 2.13 -13.54 15.43
N MET A 124 0.84 -13.76 15.17
CA MET A 124 0.07 -13.01 14.18
C MET A 124 0.08 -11.50 14.49
N GLY A 125 -0.22 -11.10 15.72
CA GLY A 125 -0.21 -9.69 16.11
C GLY A 125 1.17 -9.03 15.99
N GLN A 126 2.24 -9.74 16.37
CA GLN A 126 3.61 -9.27 16.21
C GLN A 126 4.03 -9.17 14.75
N LEU A 127 3.62 -10.12 13.91
CA LEU A 127 3.88 -10.08 12.47
C LEU A 127 3.16 -8.90 11.82
N ALA A 128 1.87 -8.72 12.10
CA ALA A 128 1.09 -7.57 11.63
C ALA A 128 1.76 -6.24 12.00
N GLN A 129 2.21 -6.10 13.25
CA GLN A 129 2.94 -4.91 13.69
C GLN A 129 4.25 -4.69 12.92
N ARG A 130 5.02 -5.76 12.66
CA ARG A 130 6.26 -5.68 11.87
C ARG A 130 6.00 -5.30 10.41
N LEU A 131 4.99 -5.89 9.78
CA LEU A 131 4.62 -5.58 8.39
C LEU A 131 4.19 -4.11 8.26
N MET A 132 3.42 -3.58 9.20
CA MET A 132 3.04 -2.17 9.17
C MET A 132 4.22 -1.23 9.45
N ALA A 133 5.15 -1.61 10.33
CA ALA A 133 6.39 -0.85 10.54
C ALA A 133 7.25 -0.82 9.27
N LYS A 134 7.35 -1.96 8.57
CA LYS A 134 8.04 -2.06 7.28
C LYS A 134 7.32 -1.23 6.21
N ALA A 135 5.99 -1.23 6.16
CA ALA A 135 5.22 -0.38 5.26
C ALA A 135 5.51 1.12 5.51
N ALA A 136 5.60 1.54 6.76
CA ALA A 136 6.00 2.91 7.11
C ALA A 136 7.42 3.24 6.62
N GLU A 137 8.36 2.31 6.76
CA GLU A 137 9.73 2.46 6.24
C GLU A 137 9.75 2.55 4.71
N VAL A 138 8.99 1.71 4.02
CA VAL A 138 8.81 1.72 2.56
C VAL A 138 8.24 3.07 2.09
N ILE A 139 7.26 3.63 2.80
CA ILE A 139 6.71 4.97 2.49
C ILE A 139 7.80 6.06 2.60
N VAL A 140 8.62 6.03 3.65
CA VAL A 140 9.69 7.02 3.89
C VAL A 140 10.79 6.91 2.85
N THR A 141 11.30 5.69 2.66
CA THR A 141 12.50 5.43 1.86
C THR A 141 12.21 5.35 0.38
N LYS A 142 10.95 5.03 0.00
CA LYS A 142 10.54 4.68 -1.36
C LYS A 142 11.39 3.54 -1.94
N ASP A 143 11.86 2.65 -1.08
CA ASP A 143 12.68 1.51 -1.45
C ASP A 143 11.81 0.38 -2.03
N VAL A 144 12.00 0.10 -3.32
CA VAL A 144 11.26 -0.93 -4.07
C VAL A 144 11.64 -2.33 -3.60
N ASP A 145 12.90 -2.58 -3.28
CA ASP A 145 13.34 -3.90 -2.81
C ASP A 145 12.73 -4.20 -1.45
N LEU A 146 12.69 -3.21 -0.56
CA LEU A 146 12.02 -3.33 0.74
C LEU A 146 10.52 -3.58 0.59
N ALA A 147 9.86 -2.94 -0.38
CA ALA A 147 8.46 -3.16 -0.70
C ALA A 147 8.19 -4.58 -1.19
N MET A 148 9.03 -5.12 -2.07
CA MET A 148 8.92 -6.50 -2.57
C MET A 148 9.19 -7.53 -1.48
N GLN A 149 10.14 -7.25 -0.57
CA GLN A 149 10.37 -8.12 0.58
C GLN A 149 9.19 -8.09 1.57
N LEU A 150 8.44 -6.99 1.68
CA LEU A 150 7.26 -6.93 2.56
C LEU A 150 6.21 -7.93 2.10
N GLU A 151 5.98 -8.04 0.79
CA GLU A 151 5.08 -9.03 0.21
C GLU A 151 5.52 -10.47 0.53
N GLN A 152 6.82 -10.76 0.46
CA GLN A 152 7.34 -12.08 0.84
C GLN A 152 7.21 -12.37 2.35
N ASP A 153 7.38 -11.35 3.19
CA ASP A 153 7.23 -11.50 4.64
C ASP A 153 5.79 -11.82 5.05
N ASP A 154 4.79 -11.44 4.23
CA ASP A 154 3.38 -11.71 4.47
C ASP A 154 2.99 -13.19 4.31
N ASP A 155 3.77 -13.98 3.56
CA ASP A 155 3.57 -15.44 3.46
C ASP A 155 3.55 -16.13 4.84
N ALA A 156 4.23 -15.53 5.83
CA ALA A 156 4.20 -16.00 7.21
C ALA A 156 2.82 -15.81 7.87
N MET A 157 2.08 -14.75 7.53
CA MET A 157 0.72 -14.51 8.02
C MET A 157 -0.23 -15.57 7.48
N ASP A 158 -0.13 -15.88 6.19
CA ASP A 158 -0.88 -16.96 5.54
C ASP A 158 -0.63 -18.32 6.18
N LEU A 159 0.62 -18.61 6.56
CA LEU A 159 0.96 -19.84 7.27
C LEU A 159 0.33 -19.89 8.67
N LEU A 160 0.39 -18.78 9.42
CA LEU A 160 -0.21 -18.69 10.76
C LEU A 160 -1.73 -18.81 10.70
N HIS A 161 -2.36 -18.16 9.72
CA HIS A 161 -3.80 -18.22 9.48
C HIS A 161 -4.23 -19.66 9.15
N ARG A 162 -3.53 -20.36 8.26
CA ARG A 162 -3.77 -21.79 7.98
C ARG A 162 -3.58 -22.67 9.21
N THR A 163 -2.56 -22.41 10.01
CA THR A 163 -2.29 -23.16 11.25
C THR A 163 -3.42 -22.99 12.25
N LEU A 164 -3.94 -21.77 12.42
CA LEU A 164 -5.09 -21.48 13.27
C LEU A 164 -6.35 -22.22 12.80
N PHE A 165 -6.61 -22.24 11.49
CA PHE A 165 -7.72 -23.01 10.91
C PHE A 165 -7.60 -24.52 11.13
N GLN A 166 -6.40 -25.09 11.04
CA GLN A 166 -6.17 -26.51 11.34
C GLN A 166 -6.53 -26.85 12.79
N HIS A 167 -6.20 -25.98 13.75
CA HIS A 167 -6.58 -26.19 15.15
C HIS A 167 -8.09 -26.11 15.37
N LEU A 168 -8.78 -25.21 14.66
CA LEU A 168 -10.24 -25.05 14.75
C LEU A 168 -11.02 -26.22 14.15
N MET A 169 -10.45 -26.89 13.15
CA MET A 169 -11.05 -28.06 12.48
C MET A 169 -10.64 -29.40 13.11
N ASP A 170 -9.80 -29.40 14.13
CA ASP A 170 -9.40 -30.62 14.83
C ASP A 170 -10.59 -31.21 15.59
N ASP A 171 -10.84 -32.52 15.42
CA ASP A 171 -11.92 -33.25 16.11
C ASP A 171 -11.82 -33.16 17.64
N ARG A 172 -10.66 -32.76 18.17
CA ARG A 172 -10.39 -32.55 19.61
C ARG A 172 -10.74 -31.14 20.08
N TRP A 173 -11.29 -30.27 19.24
CA TRP A 173 -11.73 -28.92 19.63
C TRP A 173 -12.73 -28.99 20.78
N LYS A 174 -12.36 -28.36 21.91
CA LYS A 174 -13.10 -28.46 23.18
C LYS A 174 -13.61 -27.12 23.72
N HIS A 175 -13.29 -26.02 23.05
CA HIS A 175 -13.54 -24.66 23.56
C HIS A 175 -14.91 -24.11 23.15
N GLY A 176 -15.70 -24.87 22.38
CA GLY A 176 -17.05 -24.49 21.97
C GLY A 176 -17.12 -23.65 20.68
N ILE A 177 -18.32 -23.51 20.12
CA ILE A 177 -18.54 -22.86 18.83
C ILE A 177 -18.29 -21.35 18.91
N GLU A 178 -18.68 -20.73 20.01
CA GLU A 178 -18.54 -19.28 20.19
C GLU A 178 -17.08 -18.83 20.15
N THR A 179 -16.20 -19.50 20.91
CA THR A 179 -14.76 -19.27 20.86
C THR A 179 -14.17 -19.60 19.48
N ALA A 180 -14.67 -20.62 18.78
CA ALA A 180 -14.21 -20.93 17.44
C ALA A 180 -14.51 -19.77 16.46
N VAL A 181 -15.69 -19.15 16.58
CA VAL A 181 -16.07 -17.98 15.78
C VAL A 181 -15.18 -16.78 16.11
N ASP A 182 -14.94 -16.48 17.39
CA ASP A 182 -14.07 -15.36 17.79
C ASP A 182 -12.66 -15.53 17.23
N VAL A 183 -12.06 -16.71 17.43
CA VAL A 183 -10.71 -17.04 16.94
C VAL A 183 -10.64 -16.97 15.41
N THR A 184 -11.68 -17.44 14.71
CA THR A 184 -11.77 -17.32 13.24
C THR A 184 -11.77 -15.86 12.79
N LEU A 185 -12.58 -15.02 13.44
CA LEU A 185 -12.67 -13.60 13.13
C LEU A 185 -11.34 -12.89 13.41
N LEU A 186 -10.70 -13.18 14.54
CA LEU A 186 -9.38 -12.65 14.88
C LEU A 186 -8.33 -13.02 13.83
N GLY A 187 -8.26 -14.30 13.45
CA GLY A 187 -7.37 -14.75 12.38
C GLY A 187 -7.59 -13.98 11.08
N ARG A 188 -8.86 -13.77 10.70
CA ARG A 188 -9.21 -13.01 9.49
C ARG A 188 -8.85 -11.53 9.60
N TYR A 189 -8.98 -10.92 10.77
CA TYR A 189 -8.62 -9.52 10.95
C TYR A 189 -7.12 -9.29 10.79
N TYR A 190 -6.28 -10.20 11.31
CA TYR A 190 -4.83 -10.12 11.12
C TYR A 190 -4.40 -10.35 9.66
N GLU A 191 -5.00 -11.31 8.96
CA GLU A 191 -4.74 -11.53 7.53
C GLU A 191 -5.08 -10.29 6.70
N ARG A 192 -6.31 -9.77 6.84
CA ARG A 192 -6.72 -8.55 6.12
C ARG A 192 -5.90 -7.32 6.48
N PHE A 193 -5.39 -7.25 7.71
CA PHE A 193 -4.51 -6.16 8.12
C PHE A 193 -3.19 -6.25 7.35
N ALA A 194 -2.65 -7.45 7.22
CA ALA A 194 -1.41 -7.71 6.51
C ALA A 194 -1.56 -7.48 4.99
N ASP A 195 -2.69 -7.89 4.38
CA ASP A 195 -3.05 -7.56 2.99
C ASP A 195 -3.00 -6.06 2.70
N HIS A 196 -3.47 -5.23 3.66
CA HIS A 196 -3.44 -3.78 3.52
C HIS A 196 -2.02 -3.22 3.63
N ALA A 197 -1.14 -3.82 4.45
CA ALA A 197 0.28 -3.47 4.46
C ALA A 197 0.97 -3.81 3.11
N VAL A 198 0.66 -4.97 2.52
CA VAL A 198 1.12 -5.35 1.18
C VAL A 198 0.60 -4.38 0.12
N SER A 199 -0.68 -4.02 0.20
CA SER A 199 -1.30 -3.06 -0.73
C SER A 199 -0.64 -1.68 -0.67
N VAL A 200 -0.21 -1.23 0.51
CA VAL A 200 0.60 -0.01 0.67
C VAL A 200 1.97 -0.16 0.01
N ALA A 201 2.69 -1.26 0.25
CA ALA A 201 3.98 -1.52 -0.38
C ALA A 201 3.89 -1.51 -1.92
N ARG A 202 2.92 -2.24 -2.50
CA ARG A 202 2.69 -2.29 -3.95
C ARG A 202 2.42 -0.91 -4.55
N ARG A 203 1.78 0.01 -3.80
CA ARG A 203 1.54 1.38 -4.25
C ARG A 203 2.81 2.23 -4.24
N VAL A 204 3.74 1.97 -3.32
CA VAL A 204 5.06 2.61 -3.35
C VAL A 204 5.86 2.12 -4.55
N VAL A 205 5.77 0.83 -4.89
CA VAL A 205 6.38 0.31 -6.13
C VAL A 205 5.87 1.05 -7.36
N TYR A 206 4.55 1.18 -7.51
CA TYR A 206 3.94 1.94 -8.61
C TYR A 206 4.31 3.43 -8.58
N LEU A 207 4.39 4.02 -7.39
CA LEU A 207 4.80 5.41 -7.21
C LEU A 207 6.21 5.66 -7.81
N VAL A 208 7.15 4.76 -7.54
CA VAL A 208 8.54 4.87 -8.00
C VAL A 208 8.66 4.50 -9.48
N THR A 209 8.16 3.32 -9.86
CA THR A 209 8.42 2.71 -11.18
C THR A 209 7.44 3.18 -12.25
N GLY A 210 6.17 3.38 -11.88
CA GLY A 210 5.08 3.64 -12.83
C GLY A 210 4.37 2.37 -13.32
N ASP A 211 4.89 1.21 -12.94
CA ASP A 211 4.35 -0.10 -13.29
C ASP A 211 3.74 -0.77 -12.06
N TYR A 212 2.80 -1.69 -12.28
CA TYR A 212 2.24 -2.47 -11.16
C TYR A 212 3.25 -3.52 -10.69
N ALA A 213 3.30 -3.80 -9.38
CA ALA A 213 4.25 -4.75 -8.80
C ALA A 213 4.24 -6.12 -9.52
N ASP A 214 3.07 -6.59 -9.94
CA ASP A 214 2.87 -7.85 -10.65
C ASP A 214 3.46 -7.87 -12.07
N GLU A 215 3.80 -6.71 -12.62
CA GLU A 215 4.33 -6.51 -13.98
C GLU A 215 5.85 -6.31 -14.00
N ILE A 216 6.49 -6.20 -12.83
CA ILE A 216 7.92 -5.89 -12.70
C ILE A 216 8.74 -7.18 -12.64
N ASP A 217 9.60 -7.39 -13.63
CA ASP A 217 10.70 -8.36 -13.54
C ASP A 217 11.67 -7.89 -12.43
N PRO A 218 11.97 -8.71 -11.41
CA PRO A 218 12.92 -8.35 -10.34
C PRO A 218 14.27 -7.85 -10.86
N ALA A 219 14.68 -8.25 -12.07
CA ALA A 219 15.92 -7.78 -12.70
C ALA A 219 15.82 -6.36 -13.33
N ALA A 220 14.62 -5.87 -13.63
CA ALA A 220 14.38 -4.57 -14.28
C ALA A 220 14.14 -3.42 -13.29
N ALA A 221 13.59 -3.71 -12.10
CA ALA A 221 13.25 -2.72 -11.07
C ALA A 221 14.45 -1.85 -10.62
N ALA A 222 15.63 -2.47 -10.51
CA ALA A 222 16.86 -1.81 -10.07
C ALA A 222 17.36 -0.71 -11.04
N ALA A 223 16.93 -0.72 -12.30
CA ALA A 223 17.33 0.28 -13.30
C ALA A 223 16.47 1.55 -13.26
N GLY A 224 15.18 1.44 -12.89
CA GLY A 224 14.23 2.57 -12.86
C GLY A 224 14.40 3.50 -11.65
N ALA A 225 14.84 2.97 -10.51
CA ALA A 225 15.06 3.74 -9.30
C ALA A 225 16.17 4.81 -9.46
N ALA A 226 17.15 4.57 -10.34
CA ALA A 226 18.22 5.53 -10.64
C ALA A 226 17.72 6.76 -11.41
N ASP A 227 16.73 6.59 -12.30
CA ASP A 227 16.23 7.67 -13.16
C ASP A 227 15.27 8.62 -12.41
N ALA A 228 14.53 8.10 -11.41
CA ALA A 228 13.68 8.90 -10.53
C ALA A 228 14.48 9.79 -9.55
N ALA A 229 15.71 9.40 -9.19
CA ALA A 229 16.57 10.14 -8.26
C ALA A 229 17.35 11.28 -8.95
N THR A 230 17.59 11.20 -10.26
CA THR A 230 18.22 12.27 -11.04
C THR A 230 17.17 13.12 -11.74
N GLY A 231 16.56 14.05 -11.00
CA GLY A 231 15.81 15.17 -11.58
C GLY A 231 16.69 15.96 -12.56
N GLY A 232 16.60 15.60 -13.85
CA GLY A 232 17.37 16.19 -14.93
C GLY A 232 17.07 17.68 -15.09
N THR A 233 18.08 18.51 -14.86
CA THR A 233 18.08 19.92 -15.24
C THR A 233 17.91 20.02 -16.77
N PRO A 234 16.98 20.83 -17.31
CA PRO A 234 16.86 20.95 -18.76
C PRO A 234 18.10 21.68 -19.31
N GLY A 235 18.92 20.93 -20.06
CA GLY A 235 20.05 21.46 -20.80
C GLY A 235 19.61 22.47 -21.85
N SER A 236 20.22 23.66 -21.78
CA SER A 236 20.15 24.72 -22.79
C SER A 236 20.55 24.17 -24.17
N THR A 237 19.62 24.25 -25.12
CA THR A 237 19.87 23.93 -26.53
C THR A 237 20.70 25.04 -27.17
N GLY A 238 21.99 24.74 -27.37
CA GLY A 238 22.89 25.51 -28.21
C GLY A 238 22.48 25.42 -29.68
N THR A 239 22.49 26.58 -30.32
CA THR A 239 22.35 26.82 -31.77
C THR A 239 23.39 26.03 -32.58
N PRO A 240 23.05 25.50 -33.78
CA PRO A 240 24.04 25.24 -34.80
C PRO A 240 23.93 26.28 -35.93
N GLY A 241 25.04 26.96 -36.21
CA GLY A 241 25.26 27.77 -37.39
C GLY A 241 26.39 27.20 -38.25
N GLY A 242 26.24 27.33 -39.58
CA GLY A 242 27.30 27.16 -40.59
C GLY A 242 27.40 25.78 -41.24
N THR A 243 27.63 25.55 -42.54
CA THR A 243 27.58 26.31 -43.82
C THR A 243 28.13 25.36 -44.90
N GLY A 244 27.56 25.40 -46.12
CA GLY A 244 28.14 24.87 -47.38
C GLY A 244 27.97 23.35 -47.61
N SER A 245 27.88 22.80 -48.83
CA SER A 245 27.95 23.33 -50.20
C SER A 245 27.57 22.19 -51.18
N THR A 246 26.78 22.53 -52.21
CA THR A 246 26.78 22.02 -53.61
C THR A 246 26.72 20.51 -53.94
N GLY A 247 25.69 20.12 -54.70
CA GLY A 247 25.72 18.95 -55.58
C GLY A 247 24.35 18.48 -56.10
N THR A 248 23.97 18.91 -57.31
CA THR A 248 22.90 18.33 -58.18
C THR A 248 23.58 17.97 -59.53
N PRO A 249 22.98 17.27 -60.52
CA PRO A 249 21.66 16.62 -60.58
C PRO A 249 21.59 15.26 -61.34
N GLY A 250 20.38 14.68 -61.39
CA GLY A 250 19.90 13.73 -62.42
C GLY A 250 19.35 12.41 -61.84
N SER A 251 18.31 11.75 -62.33
CA SER A 251 17.26 12.03 -63.32
C SER A 251 16.27 10.84 -63.31
N THR A 252 14.99 11.09 -63.59
CA THR A 252 13.99 10.22 -64.27
C THR A 252 13.42 8.93 -63.64
N GLY A 253 12.08 8.81 -63.73
CA GLY A 253 11.28 7.57 -63.72
C GLY A 253 10.11 7.62 -62.70
N SER A 254 8.96 8.22 -62.99
CA SER A 254 7.79 7.68 -63.74
C SER A 254 7.21 6.39 -63.15
N GLY A 255 5.96 6.46 -62.67
CA GLY A 255 5.13 5.30 -62.31
C GLY A 255 3.91 5.65 -61.48
N ASP A 256 2.83 6.08 -62.14
CA ASP A 256 1.43 5.96 -61.67
C ASP A 256 1.14 4.51 -61.23
N ASP A 257 0.32 4.30 -60.19
CA ASP A 257 -1.01 3.68 -60.37
C ASP A 257 -1.84 3.72 -59.08
N ALA A 258 -3.13 3.90 -59.27
CA ALA A 258 -4.19 3.95 -58.28
C ALA A 258 -4.64 2.55 -57.84
N GLY A 259 -5.28 2.45 -56.68
CA GLY A 259 -5.82 1.19 -56.19
C GLY A 259 -6.72 1.37 -54.98
N GLU A 260 -7.81 2.09 -55.16
CA GLU A 260 -8.96 2.14 -54.24
C GLU A 260 -9.78 0.85 -54.43
N GLY A 261 -10.09 0.15 -53.34
CA GLY A 261 -10.74 -1.18 -53.37
C GLY A 261 -11.61 -1.44 -52.13
N THR A 262 -12.90 -1.27 -52.34
CA THR A 262 -14.07 -1.40 -51.45
C THR A 262 -14.47 -2.85 -51.11
N ALA A 263 -15.31 -2.98 -50.06
CA ALA A 263 -16.21 -4.10 -49.72
C ALA A 263 -15.55 -5.31 -49.02
N ALA A 264 -16.15 -6.07 -48.10
CA ALA A 264 -17.49 -6.27 -47.53
C ALA A 264 -17.26 -6.96 -46.15
N GLY A 265 -18.19 -7.20 -45.21
CA GLY A 265 -19.64 -7.18 -45.19
C GLY A 265 -20.14 -7.70 -43.83
N GLU A 266 -21.42 -7.41 -43.58
CA GLU A 266 -22.43 -8.13 -42.78
C GLU A 266 -21.98 -9.28 -41.85
N SER A 267 -22.40 -9.24 -40.58
CA SER A 267 -23.46 -10.14 -40.08
C SER A 267 -23.77 -9.95 -38.59
N ARG A 268 -25.05 -9.64 -38.33
CA ARG A 268 -25.85 -9.84 -37.09
C ARG A 268 -25.68 -8.90 -35.91
#